data_AF-A0A921I3B2-F1
#
_entry.id   AF-A0A921I3B2-F1
#
_cell.length_a   1.000
_cell.length_b   1.000
_cell.length_c   1.000
_cell.angle_alpha   90.00
_cell.angle_beta   90.00
_cell.angle_gamma   90.00
#
_symmetry.space_group_name_H-M   'P 1'
#
loop_
_entity.id
_entity.type
_entity.pdbx_description
1 polymer ?
#
loop_
_entity_poly.entity_id
_entity_poly.type
_entity_poly.pdbx_seq_one_letter_code
_entity_poly.pdbx_strand_id
1 'polypeptide(L)'
;MIILTLDTKKCMSSLLLSEAFDHFFFIEGEITTFGKFTMDGYMQKDFFAEPPRQSYAFWKDIRPYCFSLIKGKRTPLGFRFIFSLSGDDIPAFLEEHRLDFTPQEIQGLFLNFRFDGSRLTCTTGVSVSKFTLDKSLEQTWDKWAQALFAGLQIPFESEL
;
A
#
# COMPACT_ATOMS: atom_id res chain seq x y z
N MET A 1 6.58 -9.72 9.13
CA MET A 1 6.30 -9.63 7.70
C MET A 1 5.56 -10.89 7.35
N ILE A 2 4.35 -10.72 6.83
CA ILE A 2 3.47 -11.82 6.45
C ILE A 2 3.04 -11.67 4.99
N ILE A 3 2.63 -12.78 4.39
CA ILE A 3 2.00 -12.79 3.07
C ILE A 3 0.54 -13.17 3.26
N LEU A 4 -0.35 -12.32 2.75
CA LEU A 4 -1.79 -12.52 2.80
C LEU A 4 -2.28 -12.80 1.38
N THR A 5 -2.82 -13.99 1.14
CA THR A 5 -3.55 -14.29 -0.09
C THR A 5 -4.97 -13.75 0.07
N LEU A 6 -5.36 -12.81 -0.80
CA LEU A 6 -6.60 -12.03 -0.70
C LEU A 6 -7.65 -12.52 -1.71
N ASP A 7 -8.93 -12.41 -1.37
CA ASP A 7 -10.00 -12.55 -2.36
C ASP A 7 -9.83 -11.49 -3.46
N THR A 8 -9.47 -11.95 -4.65
CA THR A 8 -9.12 -11.08 -5.78
C THR A 8 -10.24 -10.10 -6.11
N LYS A 9 -11.50 -10.56 -6.14
CA LYS A 9 -12.62 -9.73 -6.60
C LYS A 9 -12.92 -8.61 -5.61
N LYS A 10 -13.02 -8.93 -4.31
CA LYS A 10 -13.30 -7.93 -3.28
C LYS A 10 -12.15 -6.96 -3.10
N CYS A 11 -10.91 -7.45 -3.06
CA CYS A 11 -9.76 -6.57 -2.90
C CYS A 11 -9.59 -5.65 -4.11
N MET A 12 -9.77 -6.14 -5.34
CA MET A 12 -9.77 -5.29 -6.54
C MET A 12 -10.84 -4.21 -6.50
N SER A 13 -12.05 -4.56 -6.03
CA SER A 13 -13.12 -3.58 -5.83
C SER A 13 -12.70 -2.50 -4.81
N SER A 14 -12.08 -2.89 -3.69
CA SER A 14 -11.65 -1.92 -2.69
C SER A 14 -10.46 -1.07 -3.14
N LEU A 15 -9.52 -1.63 -3.91
CA LEU A 15 -8.36 -0.89 -4.43
C LEU A 15 -8.76 0.14 -5.49
N LEU A 16 -9.69 -0.21 -6.38
CA LEU A 16 -9.94 0.58 -7.59
C LEU A 16 -11.27 1.34 -7.60
N LEU A 17 -12.26 0.89 -6.81
CA LEU A 17 -13.62 1.40 -6.86
C LEU A 17 -14.10 2.01 -5.53
N SER A 18 -13.27 2.00 -4.49
CA SER A 18 -13.60 2.62 -3.20
C SER A 18 -12.44 3.45 -2.65
N GLU A 19 -12.74 4.29 -1.66
CA GLU A 19 -11.80 5.21 -1.00
C GLU A 19 -11.01 4.55 0.13
N ALA A 20 -11.10 3.22 0.28
CA ALA A 20 -10.51 2.48 1.40
C ALA A 20 -8.99 2.71 1.57
N PHE A 21 -8.28 2.95 0.47
CA PHE A 21 -6.82 3.13 0.47
C PHE A 21 -6.39 4.56 0.11
N ASP A 22 -7.32 5.52 0.01
CA ASP A 22 -7.06 6.85 -0.56
C ASP A 22 -6.07 7.70 0.25
N HIS A 23 -5.92 7.42 1.54
CA HIS A 23 -5.00 8.10 2.46
C HIS A 23 -3.59 7.51 2.45
N PHE A 24 -3.36 6.37 1.79
CA PHE A 24 -2.02 5.81 1.67
C PHE A 24 -1.20 6.60 0.64
N PHE A 25 0.09 6.74 0.91
CA PHE A 25 1.04 7.11 -0.12
C PHE A 25 1.20 5.98 -1.13
N PHE A 26 1.14 6.34 -2.40
CA PHE A 26 1.55 5.48 -3.50
C PHE A 26 3.07 5.63 -3.67
N ILE A 27 3.82 4.55 -3.46
CA ILE A 27 5.29 4.56 -3.60
C ILE A 27 5.68 4.29 -5.04
N GLU A 28 5.21 3.16 -5.57
CA GLU A 28 5.42 2.77 -6.96
C GLU A 28 4.37 1.75 -7.40
N GLY A 29 4.22 1.60 -8.72
CA GLY A 29 3.37 0.57 -9.26
C GLY A 29 3.67 0.18 -10.69
N GLU A 30 3.17 -1.00 -11.03
CA GLU A 30 3.31 -1.63 -12.34
C GLU A 30 1.99 -2.29 -12.71
N ILE A 31 1.54 -2.11 -13.96
CA ILE A 31 0.37 -2.80 -14.50
C ILE A 31 0.75 -3.39 -15.85
N THR A 32 0.44 -4.67 -16.06
CA THR A 32 0.66 -5.35 -17.33
C THR A 32 -0.67 -5.71 -17.96
N THR A 33 -0.97 -5.10 -19.12
CA THR A 33 -2.15 -5.39 -19.95
C THR A 33 -1.73 -5.73 -21.38
N PHE A 34 -2.07 -4.90 -22.37
CA PHE A 34 -1.52 -4.96 -23.73
C PHE A 34 -0.08 -4.44 -23.79
N GLY A 35 0.30 -3.63 -22.79
CA GLY A 35 1.64 -3.13 -22.58
C GLY A 35 1.97 -3.16 -21.09
N LYS A 36 3.24 -2.92 -20.78
CA LYS A 36 3.73 -2.79 -19.40
C LYS A 36 3.81 -1.31 -19.06
N PHE A 37 3.06 -0.90 -18.05
CA PHE A 37 3.02 0.48 -17.55
C PHE A 37 3.66 0.52 -16.17
N THR A 38 4.55 1.47 -15.95
CA THR A 38 5.22 1.71 -14.67
C THR A 38 4.90 3.12 -14.20
N MET A 39 4.65 3.29 -12.91
CA MET A 39 4.33 4.55 -12.28
C MET A 39 5.21 4.73 -11.05
N ASP A 40 5.85 5.90 -10.96
CA ASP A 40 6.58 6.35 -9.78
C ASP A 40 5.67 7.32 -9.01
N GLY A 41 5.53 7.07 -7.71
CA GLY A 41 4.71 7.91 -6.83
C GLY A 41 5.41 9.15 -6.32
N TYR A 42 6.72 9.27 -6.52
CA TYR A 42 7.50 10.42 -6.07
C TYR A 42 7.03 11.71 -6.75
N MET A 43 6.67 12.71 -5.93
CA MET A 43 6.13 13.97 -6.43
C MET A 43 7.23 14.82 -7.08
N GLN A 44 7.03 15.16 -8.34
CA GLN A 44 7.90 16.06 -9.09
C GLN A 44 7.64 17.50 -8.65
N LYS A 45 8.36 17.98 -7.64
CA LYS A 45 8.11 19.28 -6.99
C LYS A 45 8.18 20.47 -7.96
N ASP A 46 9.03 20.39 -8.98
CA ASP A 46 9.20 21.43 -10.01
C ASP A 46 7.97 21.60 -10.91
N PHE A 47 7.05 20.63 -10.92
CA PHE A 47 5.78 20.73 -11.66
C PHE A 47 4.80 21.72 -11.00
N PHE A 48 4.91 21.91 -9.68
CA PHE A 48 3.94 22.67 -8.90
C PHE A 48 4.42 24.10 -8.68
N ALA A 49 3.52 25.07 -8.85
CA ALA A 49 3.80 26.46 -8.48
C ALA A 49 4.07 26.61 -6.97
N GLU A 50 3.33 25.84 -6.17
CA GLU A 50 3.55 25.70 -4.73
C GLU A 50 3.94 24.24 -4.43
N PRO A 51 5.23 23.98 -4.14
CA PRO A 51 5.70 22.61 -3.93
C PRO A 51 5.02 21.92 -2.73
N PRO A 52 4.50 20.69 -2.92
CA PRO A 52 3.92 19.93 -1.83
C PRO A 52 5.00 19.54 -0.81
N ARG A 53 4.60 19.47 0.47
CA ARG A 53 5.48 19.05 1.57
C ARG A 53 5.82 17.57 1.49
N GLN A 54 4.80 16.75 1.25
CA GLN A 54 4.92 15.30 1.12
C GLN A 54 5.80 14.90 -0.07
N SER A 55 6.44 13.75 0.05
CA SER A 55 7.34 13.22 -0.98
C SER A 55 6.62 12.36 -2.02
N TYR A 56 5.47 11.78 -1.66
CA TYR A 56 4.73 10.84 -2.49
C TYR A 56 3.29 11.30 -2.71
N ALA A 57 2.74 10.97 -3.87
CA ALA A 57 1.33 11.17 -4.17
C ALA A 57 0.46 10.23 -3.33
N PHE A 58 -0.78 10.64 -3.05
CA PHE A 58 -1.75 9.75 -2.42
C PHE A 58 -2.36 8.80 -3.45
N TRP A 59 -2.80 7.63 -2.99
CA TRP A 59 -3.48 6.67 -3.86
C TRP A 59 -4.70 7.28 -4.54
N LYS A 60 -5.47 8.13 -3.86
CA LYS A 60 -6.65 8.80 -4.43
C LYS A 60 -6.37 9.53 -5.75
N ASP A 61 -5.15 10.08 -5.88
CA ASP A 61 -4.74 10.87 -7.05
C ASP A 61 -4.31 9.96 -8.20
N ILE A 62 -3.74 8.78 -7.89
CA ILE A 62 -3.22 7.81 -8.87
C ILE A 62 -4.28 6.78 -9.30
N ARG A 63 -5.19 6.41 -8.40
CA ARG A 63 -6.24 5.39 -8.57
C ARG A 63 -7.03 5.55 -9.88
N PRO A 64 -7.48 6.75 -10.31
CA PRO A 64 -8.26 6.89 -11.55
C PRO A 64 -7.47 6.45 -12.79
N TYR A 65 -6.16 6.68 -12.81
CA TYR A 65 -5.29 6.27 -13.92
C TYR A 65 -5.07 4.76 -13.92
N CYS A 66 -4.78 4.16 -12.76
CA CYS A 66 -4.69 2.70 -12.60
C CYS A 66 -6.00 2.01 -13.01
N PHE A 67 -7.14 2.55 -12.56
CA PHE A 67 -8.46 2.06 -12.96
C PHE A 67 -8.65 2.17 -14.47
N SER A 68 -8.20 3.26 -15.10
CA SER A 68 -8.29 3.42 -16.55
C SER A 68 -7.51 2.38 -17.35
N LEU A 69 -6.37 1.91 -16.82
CA LEU A 69 -5.53 0.88 -17.43
C LEU A 69 -6.12 -0.52 -17.24
N ILE A 70 -6.84 -0.75 -16.14
CA ILE A 70 -7.39 -2.07 -15.77
C ILE A 70 -8.82 -2.25 -16.27
N LYS A 71 -9.61 -1.18 -16.38
CA LYS A 71 -11.03 -1.25 -16.78
C LYS A 71 -11.17 -1.84 -18.19
N GLY A 72 -12.15 -2.70 -18.39
CA GLY A 72 -12.44 -3.31 -19.67
C GLY A 72 -12.93 -4.73 -19.53
N LYS A 73 -12.94 -5.45 -20.67
CA LYS A 73 -13.40 -6.86 -20.72
C LYS A 73 -12.29 -7.88 -20.50
N ARG A 74 -11.02 -7.47 -20.59
CA ARG A 74 -9.85 -8.35 -20.45
C ARG A 74 -9.20 -8.10 -19.11
N THR A 75 -8.99 -9.17 -18.35
CA THR A 75 -8.24 -9.13 -17.09
C THR A 75 -6.79 -8.72 -17.37
N PRO A 76 -6.18 -7.83 -16.56
CA PRO A 76 -4.75 -7.57 -16.65
C PRO A 76 -3.95 -8.86 -16.45
N LEU A 77 -2.78 -8.95 -17.08
CA LEU A 77 -1.85 -10.08 -16.89
C LEU A 77 -1.22 -10.06 -15.50
N GLY A 78 -1.13 -8.87 -14.89
CA GLY A 78 -0.65 -8.71 -13.53
C GLY A 78 -0.52 -7.24 -13.15
N PHE A 79 -0.37 -6.98 -11.86
CA PHE A 79 0.03 -5.67 -11.36
C PHE A 79 0.80 -5.80 -10.05
N ARG A 80 1.53 -4.74 -9.72
CA ARG A 80 2.15 -4.54 -8.42
C ARG A 80 1.86 -3.12 -7.96
N PHE A 81 1.38 -2.94 -6.74
CA PHE A 81 1.23 -1.62 -6.12
C PHE A 81 1.91 -1.64 -4.76
N ILE A 82 2.76 -0.66 -4.50
CA ILE A 82 3.39 -0.47 -3.20
C ILE A 82 2.78 0.76 -2.56
N PHE A 83 2.10 0.53 -1.45
CA PHE A 83 1.55 1.61 -0.62
C PHE A 83 2.38 1.75 0.64
N SER A 84 2.42 2.97 1.18
CA SER A 84 2.92 3.23 2.53
C SER A 84 1.94 4.05 3.34
N LEU A 85 1.86 3.79 4.65
CA LEU A 85 1.15 4.67 5.57
C LEU A 85 1.72 6.09 5.43
N SER A 86 0.85 7.10 5.42
CA SER A 86 1.31 8.47 5.25
C SER A 86 2.23 8.89 6.41
N GLY A 87 3.19 9.76 6.13
CA GLY A 87 4.10 10.25 7.17
C GLY A 87 3.39 10.99 8.29
N ASP A 88 2.21 11.57 7.98
CA ASP A 88 1.37 12.29 8.94
C ASP A 88 0.62 11.34 9.89
N ASP A 89 0.38 10.09 9.46
CA ASP A 89 -0.34 9.08 10.26
C ASP A 89 0.59 8.24 11.15
N ILE A 90 1.91 8.20 10.85
CA ILE A 90 2.90 7.43 11.64
C ILE A 90 2.87 7.81 13.14
N PRO A 91 2.90 9.09 13.54
CA PRO A 91 2.89 9.45 14.97
C PRO A 91 1.65 8.89 15.70
N ALA A 92 0.47 9.02 15.09
CA ALA A 92 -0.78 8.52 15.66
C ALA A 92 -0.77 6.98 15.78
N PHE A 93 -0.27 6.28 14.76
CA PHE A 93 -0.13 4.83 14.78
C PHE A 93 0.78 4.33 15.93
N LEU A 94 1.92 5.00 16.15
CA LEU A 94 2.84 4.64 17.23
C LEU A 94 2.22 4.88 18.62
N GLU A 95 1.51 5.99 18.79
CA GLU A 95 0.84 6.34 20.04
C GLU A 95 -0.31 5.36 20.37
N GLU A 96 -1.18 5.08 19.39
CA GLU A 96 -2.32 4.17 19.55
C GLU A 96 -1.87 2.78 20.01
N HIS A 97 -0.78 2.28 19.44
CA HIS A 97 -0.25 0.96 19.72
C HIS A 97 0.82 0.93 20.82
N ARG A 98 1.16 2.10 21.41
CA ARG A 98 2.15 2.26 22.48
C ARG A 98 3.51 1.65 22.12
N LEU A 99 3.96 1.94 20.91
CA LEU A 99 5.24 1.45 20.38
C LEU A 99 6.37 2.37 20.81
N ASP A 100 7.48 1.78 21.28
CA ASP A 100 8.67 2.52 21.73
C ASP A 100 9.58 2.89 20.55
N PHE A 101 9.01 3.62 19.59
CA PHE A 101 9.70 4.14 18.42
C PHE A 101 9.40 5.62 18.28
N THR A 102 10.37 6.38 17.77
CA THR A 102 10.12 7.77 17.36
C THR A 102 9.68 7.82 15.88
N PRO A 103 8.85 8.79 15.46
CA PRO A 103 8.44 8.89 14.06
C PRO A 103 9.61 9.00 13.08
N GLN A 104 10.71 9.65 13.48
CA GLN A 104 11.93 9.79 12.68
C GLN A 104 12.67 8.47 12.47
N GLU A 105 12.43 7.47 13.34
CA GLU A 105 13.03 6.15 13.19
C GLU A 105 12.31 5.31 12.15
N ILE A 106 11.05 5.63 11.82
CA ILE A 106 10.23 4.89 10.87
C ILE A 106 10.43 5.46 9.46
N GLN A 107 10.98 4.66 8.56
CA GLN A 107 11.15 5.03 7.15
C GLN A 107 9.92 4.65 6.30
N GLY A 108 9.12 3.68 6.76
CA GLY A 108 7.84 3.39 6.16
C GLY A 108 7.18 2.12 6.70
N LEU A 109 5.85 2.12 6.65
CA LEU A 109 5.00 0.96 6.90
C LEU A 109 4.28 0.65 5.59
N PHE A 110 4.45 -0.54 5.04
CA PHE A 110 4.13 -0.83 3.65
C PHE A 110 3.08 -1.94 3.50
N LEU A 111 2.24 -1.77 2.48
CA LEU A 111 1.38 -2.82 1.92
C LEU A 111 1.76 -3.02 0.45
N ASN A 112 2.28 -4.20 0.12
CA ASN A 112 2.71 -4.54 -1.23
C ASN A 112 1.70 -5.48 -1.89
N PHE A 113 0.85 -4.94 -2.75
CA PHE A 113 -0.12 -5.72 -3.51
C PHE A 113 0.52 -6.29 -4.77
N ARG A 114 0.29 -7.57 -5.03
CA ARG A 114 0.74 -8.25 -6.26
C ARG A 114 -0.35 -9.14 -6.81
N PHE A 115 -0.72 -8.90 -8.07
CA PHE A 115 -1.56 -9.79 -8.85
C PHE A 115 -0.75 -10.44 -9.96
N ASP A 116 -0.80 -11.75 -10.07
CA ASP A 116 -0.06 -12.53 -11.08
C ASP A 116 -0.92 -13.01 -12.28
N GLY A 117 -2.14 -12.48 -12.39
CA GLY A 117 -3.12 -12.92 -13.39
C GLY A 117 -4.13 -13.94 -12.82
N SER A 118 -3.82 -14.57 -11.69
CA SER A 118 -4.69 -15.55 -11.04
C SER A 118 -4.97 -15.22 -9.58
N ARG A 119 -3.94 -14.86 -8.83
CA ARG A 119 -3.98 -14.66 -7.38
C ARG A 119 -3.51 -13.26 -7.04
N LEU A 120 -4.19 -12.66 -6.08
CA LEU A 120 -3.82 -11.39 -5.48
C LEU A 120 -3.26 -11.63 -4.07
N THR A 121 -2.04 -11.18 -3.82
CA THR A 121 -1.43 -11.21 -2.50
C THR A 121 -1.12 -9.81 -2.01
N CYS A 122 -1.07 -9.64 -0.70
CA CYS A 122 -0.51 -8.47 -0.04
C CYS A 122 0.60 -8.90 0.92
N THR A 123 1.79 -8.34 0.75
CA THR A 123 2.91 -8.53 1.68
C THR A 123 3.10 -7.27 2.53
N THR A 124 3.09 -7.44 3.85
CA THR A 124 3.38 -6.34 4.78
C THR A 124 4.87 -6.05 4.83
N GLY A 125 5.26 -4.79 5.02
CA GLY A 125 6.66 -4.41 5.16
C GLY A 125 6.82 -3.32 6.19
N VAL A 126 7.94 -3.33 6.90
CA VAL A 126 8.35 -2.26 7.82
C VAL A 126 9.78 -1.89 7.48
N SER A 127 10.07 -0.59 7.42
CA SER A 127 11.42 -0.07 7.27
C SER A 127 11.73 0.92 8.38
N VAL A 128 12.88 0.73 9.02
CA VAL A 128 13.38 1.54 10.12
C VAL A 128 14.80 2.00 9.83
N SER A 129 15.14 3.21 10.26
CA SER A 129 16.44 3.84 9.96
C SER A 129 17.63 3.24 10.71
N LYS A 130 17.38 2.45 11.77
CA LYS A 130 18.41 1.79 12.57
C LYS A 130 18.06 0.31 12.72
N PHE A 131 19.10 -0.51 12.82
CA PHE A 131 18.92 -1.92 13.16
C PHE A 131 18.33 -2.06 14.57
N THR A 132 17.28 -2.86 14.70
CA THR A 132 16.67 -3.22 15.98
C THR A 132 16.34 -4.71 16.00
N LEU A 133 16.48 -5.33 17.17
CA LEU A 133 15.96 -6.67 17.44
C LEU A 133 14.51 -6.64 17.89
N ASP A 134 13.96 -5.46 18.19
CA ASP A 134 12.56 -5.31 18.54
C ASP A 134 11.68 -5.57 17.30
N LYS A 135 10.78 -6.55 17.44
CA LYS A 135 9.81 -6.97 16.42
C LYS A 135 8.41 -6.41 16.68
N SER A 136 8.21 -5.60 17.72
CA SER A 136 6.91 -5.06 18.12
C SER A 136 6.23 -4.28 16.99
N LEU A 137 6.96 -3.42 16.28
CA LEU A 137 6.45 -2.65 15.15
C LEU A 137 6.01 -3.56 13.99
N GLU A 138 6.84 -4.54 13.63
CA GLU A 138 6.55 -5.52 12.57
C GLU A 138 5.30 -6.34 12.90
N GLN A 139 5.23 -6.88 14.12
CA GLN A 139 4.09 -7.67 14.59
C GLN A 139 2.80 -6.85 14.68
N THR A 140 2.91 -5.58 15.07
CA THR A 140 1.77 -4.67 15.17
C THR A 140 1.25 -4.31 13.78
N TRP A 141 2.16 -3.98 12.85
CA TRP A 141 1.80 -3.71 11.47
C TRP A 141 1.15 -4.91 10.78
N ASP A 142 1.69 -6.11 11.00
CA ASP A 142 1.12 -7.36 10.48
C ASP A 142 -0.32 -7.58 10.96
N LYS A 143 -0.57 -7.40 12.26
CA LYS A 143 -1.92 -7.50 12.85
C LYS A 143 -2.85 -6.40 12.36
N TRP A 144 -2.33 -5.18 12.22
CA TRP A 144 -3.10 -4.05 11.71
C TRP A 144 -3.56 -4.29 10.27
N ALA A 145 -2.69 -4.82 9.40
CA ALA A 145 -3.04 -5.18 8.04
C ALA A 145 -4.15 -6.24 7.98
N GLN A 146 -4.07 -7.28 8.81
CA GLN A 146 -5.14 -8.29 8.93
C GLN A 146 -6.46 -7.64 9.38
N ALA A 147 -6.42 -6.75 10.38
CA ALA A 147 -7.60 -6.03 10.86
C ALA A 147 -8.19 -5.11 9.78
N LEU A 148 -7.35 -4.41 9.01
CA LEU A 148 -7.77 -3.60 7.86
C LEU A 148 -8.55 -4.45 6.84
N PHE A 149 -7.99 -5.57 6.39
CA PHE A 149 -8.67 -6.42 5.40
C PHE A 149 -9.96 -7.04 5.95
N ALA A 150 -9.97 -7.44 7.22
CA ALA A 150 -11.17 -7.93 7.89
C ALA A 150 -12.26 -6.84 7.96
N GLY A 151 -11.89 -5.61 8.32
CA GLY A 151 -12.80 -4.45 8.37
C GLY A 151 -13.36 -4.08 6.99
N LEU A 152 -12.56 -4.22 5.94
CA LEU A 152 -12.98 -4.08 4.55
C LEU A 152 -13.77 -5.29 4.01
N GLN A 153 -14.00 -6.30 4.84
CA GLN A 153 -14.69 -7.55 4.48
C GLN A 153 -14.04 -8.29 3.30
N ILE A 154 -12.73 -8.18 3.16
CA ILE A 154 -11.91 -8.89 2.17
C ILE A 154 -11.44 -10.20 2.83
N PRO A 155 -11.93 -11.39 2.42
CA PRO A 155 -11.39 -12.65 2.89
C PRO A 155 -9.91 -12.76 2.57
N PHE A 156 -9.15 -13.32 3.51
CA PHE A 156 -7.72 -13.56 3.34
C PHE A 156 -7.26 -14.83 4.04
N GLU A 157 -6.20 -15.43 3.52
CA GLU A 157 -5.45 -16.51 4.13
C GLU A 157 -4.02 -16.04 4.40
N SER A 158 -3.51 -16.32 5.59
CA SER A 158 -2.13 -15.98 5.95
C SER A 158 -1.21 -17.15 5.64
N GLU A 159 -0.19 -16.91 4.82
CA GLU A 159 0.90 -17.85 4.59
C GLU A 159 2.00 -17.55 5.64
N LEU A 160 2.43 -18.59 6.36
CA LEU A 160 3.53 -18.55 7.34
C LEU A 160 4.87 -18.82 6.64
#